data_AF-A0A2X4XWM9-F1
#
_entry.id   AF-A0A2X4XWM9-F1
#
_cell.length_a   1.000
_cell.length_b   1.000
_cell.length_c   1.000
_cell.angle_alpha   90.00
_cell.angle_beta   90.00
_cell.angle_gamma   90.00
#
_symmetry.space_group_name_H-M   'P 1'
#
loop_
_entity.id
_entity.type
_entity.pdbx_description
1 polymer ?
#
loop_
_entity_poly.entity_id
_entity_poly.type
_entity_poly.pdbx_seq_one_letter_code
_entity_poly.pdbx_strand_id
1 'polypeptide(L)'
;MKSQILVGVDSCSKSSLVRFDEVRQRLASIFGVLSDYINLEPISPDALKSAAEEHRLCGYVICSDQPLVGVDEEACSKESDVPVWQKMPWLPVEDLGSLDDEARRENFTTRVFALFELNALWQKGLTRGELIAFYSRYKLLLLAHSQPGYRALGPFVASIGSWRDLRAFAEEYRHHLMALLRHRASAVTTLTY
;
A
#
# COMPACT_ATOMS: atom_id res chain seq x y z
N MET A 1 -14.34 18.85 2.28
CA MET A 1 -13.30 18.22 3.13
C MET A 1 -12.23 17.66 2.22
N LYS A 2 -10.95 18.03 2.39
CA LYS A 2 -9.86 17.30 1.75
C LYS A 2 -9.86 15.90 2.36
N SER A 3 -10.19 14.86 1.59
CA SER A 3 -10.05 13.49 2.07
C SER A 3 -8.56 13.23 2.27
N GLN A 4 -8.15 13.07 3.52
CA GLN A 4 -6.77 12.83 3.90
C GLN A 4 -6.46 11.33 3.83
N ILE A 5 -5.33 10.98 3.23
CA ILE A 5 -4.89 9.59 3.02
C ILE A 5 -4.29 9.08 4.33
N LEU A 6 -4.96 8.12 4.99
CA LEU A 6 -4.47 7.56 6.24
C LEU A 6 -3.32 6.58 6.00
N VAL A 7 -2.15 6.91 6.53
CA VAL A 7 -1.00 6.01 6.61
C VAL A 7 -0.71 5.77 8.09
N GLY A 8 -0.82 4.51 8.50
CA GLY A 8 -0.51 4.10 9.87
C GLY A 8 0.99 4.08 10.11
N VAL A 9 1.39 4.44 11.31
CA VAL A 9 2.77 4.35 11.77
C VAL A 9 2.82 3.45 12.98
N ASP A 10 3.73 2.48 12.97
CA ASP A 10 3.90 1.53 14.05
C ASP A 10 4.17 2.22 15.39
N SER A 11 3.26 2.04 16.35
CA SER A 11 3.37 2.62 17.68
C SER A 11 4.05 1.64 18.65
N CYS A 12 5.39 1.54 18.60
CA CYS A 12 6.13 0.75 19.58
C CYS A 12 6.11 1.45 20.96
N SER A 13 5.69 0.74 22.01
CA SER A 13 5.37 1.32 23.32
C SER A 13 6.62 1.71 24.14
N LYS A 14 6.45 2.79 24.95
CA LYS A 14 7.35 3.38 25.98
C LYS A 14 8.29 4.54 25.58
N SER A 15 7.82 5.49 24.76
CA SER A 15 8.28 6.90 24.70
C SER A 15 7.48 7.66 23.60
N SER A 16 6.17 7.39 23.55
CA SER A 16 5.45 7.27 22.28
C SER A 16 5.17 8.57 21.52
N LEU A 17 5.08 9.73 22.18
CA LEU A 17 4.76 10.98 21.48
C LEU A 17 5.99 11.66 20.87
N VAL A 18 7.09 11.78 21.62
CA VAL A 18 8.32 12.40 21.13
C VAL A 18 8.91 11.62 19.95
N ARG A 19 8.92 10.29 20.03
CA ARG A 19 9.38 9.43 18.93
C ARG A 19 8.44 9.49 17.72
N PHE A 20 7.13 9.60 17.93
CA PHE A 20 6.17 9.74 16.83
C PHE A 20 6.29 11.11 16.15
N ASP A 21 6.53 12.19 16.90
CA ASP A 21 6.74 13.53 16.33
C ASP A 21 8.01 13.57 15.46
N GLU A 22 9.08 12.92 15.88
CA GLU A 22 10.32 12.79 15.09
C GLU A 22 10.09 11.98 13.81
N VAL A 23 9.41 10.84 13.92
CA VAL A 23 9.03 10.03 12.75
C VAL A 23 8.11 10.81 11.82
N ARG A 24 7.14 11.54 12.36
CA ARG A 24 6.20 12.37 11.59
C ARG A 24 6.96 13.47 10.86
N GLN A 25 7.90 14.15 11.53
CA GLN A 25 8.73 15.18 10.90
C GLN A 25 9.61 14.59 9.80
N ARG A 26 10.21 13.42 10.02
CA ARG A 26 11.00 12.70 9.02
C ARG A 26 10.15 12.30 7.81
N LEU A 27 8.99 11.69 8.03
CA LEU A 27 8.07 11.30 6.96
C LEU A 27 7.52 12.51 6.21
N ALA A 28 7.23 13.62 6.90
CA ALA A 28 6.83 14.86 6.24
C ALA A 28 7.93 15.40 5.32
N SER A 29 9.20 15.32 5.75
CA SER A 29 10.36 15.66 4.90
C SER A 29 10.47 14.73 3.69
N ILE A 30 10.35 13.41 3.91
CA ILE A 30 10.40 12.37 2.88
C ILE A 30 9.31 12.58 1.81
N PHE A 31 8.07 12.83 2.23
CA PHE A 31 6.94 13.03 1.31
C PHE A 31 6.87 14.43 0.71
N GLY A 32 7.58 15.41 1.27
CA GLY A 32 7.61 16.78 0.80
C GLY A 32 6.20 17.36 0.64
N VAL A 33 5.86 17.82 -0.57
CA VAL A 33 4.53 18.39 -0.91
C VAL A 33 3.38 17.40 -0.68
N LEU A 34 3.63 16.08 -0.76
CA LEU A 34 2.59 15.08 -0.56
C LEU A 34 2.17 14.94 0.91
N SER A 35 2.96 15.49 1.85
CA SER A 35 2.61 15.49 3.27
C SER A 35 1.29 16.21 3.57
N ASP A 36 0.88 17.18 2.74
CA ASP A 36 -0.41 17.89 2.87
C ASP A 36 -1.64 17.00 2.61
N TYR A 37 -1.42 15.83 2.00
CA TYR A 37 -2.46 14.86 1.62
C TYR A 37 -2.41 13.59 2.47
N ILE A 38 -1.32 13.37 3.21
CA ILE A 38 -1.10 12.16 4.00
C ILE A 38 -1.31 12.50 5.48
N ASN A 39 -2.29 11.83 6.08
CA ASN A 39 -2.50 11.86 7.52
C ASN A 39 -1.78 10.67 8.16
N LEU A 40 -0.73 10.98 8.92
CA LEU A 40 0.03 9.99 9.69
C LEU A 40 -0.61 9.84 11.06
N GLU A 41 -1.01 8.61 11.40
CA GLU A 41 -1.57 8.28 12.72
C GLU A 41 -0.78 7.13 13.36
N PRO A 42 -0.50 7.20 14.68
CA PRO A 42 0.02 6.05 15.39
C PRO A 42 -1.08 4.99 15.45
N ILE A 43 -0.83 3.81 14.85
CA ILE A 43 -1.80 2.71 14.81
C ILE A 43 -1.13 1.49 15.45
N SER A 44 -1.78 0.92 16.46
CA SER A 44 -1.32 -0.34 17.05
C SER A 44 -1.58 -1.51 16.08
N PRO A 45 -0.80 -2.60 16.17
CA PRO A 45 -1.06 -3.81 15.40
C PRO A 45 -2.52 -4.30 15.49
N ASP A 46 -3.15 -4.19 16.65
CA ASP A 46 -4.55 -4.59 16.84
C ASP A 46 -5.54 -3.68 16.10
N ALA A 47 -5.32 -2.37 16.13
CA ALA A 47 -6.17 -1.38 15.45
C ALA A 47 -6.01 -1.40 13.92
N LEU A 48 -4.92 -1.99 13.42
CA LEU A 48 -4.62 -2.06 11.99
C LEU A 48 -5.72 -2.80 11.20
N LYS A 49 -6.28 -3.87 11.77
CA LYS A 49 -7.34 -4.67 11.10
C LYS A 49 -8.62 -3.86 10.93
N SER A 50 -9.08 -3.20 11.99
CA SER A 50 -10.31 -2.39 11.93
C SER A 50 -10.18 -1.26 10.91
N ALA A 51 -9.04 -0.57 10.88
CA ALA A 51 -8.80 0.50 9.90
C ALA A 51 -8.74 -0.02 8.45
N ALA A 52 -8.26 -1.24 8.26
CA ALA A 52 -8.23 -1.93 6.97
C ALA A 52 -9.62 -2.38 6.50
N GLU A 53 -10.44 -2.94 7.39
CA GLU A 53 -11.81 -3.39 7.12
C GLU A 53 -12.75 -2.21 6.78
N GLU A 54 -12.53 -1.05 7.41
CA GLU A 54 -13.25 0.19 7.09
C GLU A 54 -12.81 0.85 5.77
N HIS A 55 -11.84 0.26 5.05
CA HIS A 55 -11.23 0.85 3.85
C HIS A 55 -10.70 2.27 4.10
N ARG A 56 -10.15 2.52 5.28
CA ARG A 56 -9.54 3.82 5.63
C ARG A 56 -8.03 3.77 5.52
N LEU A 57 -7.43 2.66 5.93
CA LEU A 57 -5.98 2.46 5.90
C LEU A 57 -5.47 2.31 4.46
N CYS A 58 -4.49 3.13 4.10
CA CYS A 58 -3.90 3.16 2.75
C CYS A 58 -2.41 2.80 2.72
N GLY A 59 -1.75 2.73 3.89
CA GLY A 59 -0.37 2.29 4.01
C GLY A 59 0.04 2.12 5.48
N TYR A 60 1.17 1.48 5.71
CA TYR A 60 1.75 1.29 7.04
C TYR A 60 3.27 1.46 7.01
N VAL A 61 3.80 2.23 7.95
CA VAL A 61 5.25 2.44 8.11
C VAL A 61 5.71 1.82 9.42
N ILE A 62 6.70 0.93 9.32
CA ILE A 62 7.29 0.25 10.47
C ILE A 62 8.48 1.08 11.00
N CYS A 63 8.49 1.34 12.31
CA CYS A 63 9.44 2.26 12.97
C CYS A 63 10.50 1.57 13.84
N SER A 64 10.66 0.25 13.71
CA SER A 64 11.59 -0.53 14.52
C SER A 64 12.95 -0.68 13.84
N ASP A 65 13.99 -0.89 14.65
CA ASP A 65 15.34 -1.35 14.24
C ASP A 65 15.33 -2.80 13.70
N GLN A 66 14.17 -3.28 13.24
CA GLN A 66 13.96 -4.63 12.72
C GLN A 66 14.02 -4.53 11.19
N PRO A 67 15.09 -5.04 10.54
CA PRO A 67 15.22 -4.98 9.10
C PRO A 67 14.08 -5.74 8.41
N LEU A 68 13.59 -5.22 7.28
CA LEU A 68 12.57 -5.88 6.46
C LEU A 68 13.08 -7.13 5.70
N VAL A 69 14.37 -7.50 5.79
CA VAL A 69 14.96 -8.59 4.98
C VAL A 69 16.08 -9.33 5.73
N GLY A 70 16.04 -10.67 5.68
CA GLY A 70 17.16 -11.54 6.05
C GLY A 70 16.77 -12.76 6.90
N VAL A 71 15.74 -13.52 6.53
CA VAL A 71 15.57 -14.87 7.07
C VAL A 71 16.50 -15.82 6.34
N ASP A 72 17.75 -15.91 6.81
CA ASP A 72 18.35 -17.23 6.92
C ASP A 72 17.49 -18.02 7.92
N GLU A 73 17.13 -19.26 7.55
CA GLU A 73 16.02 -20.05 8.09
C GLU A 73 16.06 -20.44 9.59
N GLU A 74 16.93 -19.86 10.43
CA GLU A 74 17.28 -20.46 11.72
C GLU A 74 17.06 -19.61 12.98
N ALA A 75 16.18 -18.60 12.94
CA ALA A 75 15.83 -17.88 14.17
C ALA A 75 14.37 -17.37 14.26
N CYS A 76 13.38 -18.23 13.97
CA CYS A 76 12.01 -18.02 14.46
C CYS A 76 11.62 -19.17 15.38
N SER A 77 12.06 -19.09 16.64
CA SER A 77 11.51 -19.93 17.70
C SER A 77 10.10 -19.45 18.05
N LYS A 78 9.10 -20.29 17.71
CA LYS A 78 7.65 -20.26 18.02
C LYS A 78 6.73 -19.73 16.91
N GLU A 79 5.94 -20.64 16.35
CA GLU A 79 4.85 -20.48 15.35
C GLU A 79 3.62 -19.68 15.85
N SER A 80 3.78 -18.57 16.58
CA SER A 80 2.63 -17.84 17.15
C SER A 80 2.60 -16.32 17.06
N ASP A 81 3.42 -15.66 16.23
CA ASP A 81 3.20 -14.21 16.03
C ASP A 81 3.66 -13.68 14.65
N VAL A 82 2.98 -14.15 13.60
CA VAL A 82 3.06 -13.50 12.28
C VAL A 82 2.47 -12.08 12.40
N PRO A 83 3.23 -11.00 12.12
CA PRO A 83 2.73 -9.64 12.23
C PRO A 83 1.44 -9.44 11.45
N VAL A 84 0.50 -8.71 12.03
CA VAL A 84 -0.85 -8.49 11.48
C VAL A 84 -0.86 -8.04 10.02
N TRP A 85 0.09 -7.20 9.61
CA TRP A 85 0.19 -6.64 8.26
C TRP A 85 0.62 -7.71 7.23
N GLN A 86 1.29 -8.79 7.63
CA GLN A 86 1.59 -9.92 6.74
C GLN A 86 0.32 -10.68 6.33
N LYS A 87 -0.75 -10.58 7.12
CA LYS A 87 -2.08 -11.11 6.77
C LYS A 87 -2.83 -10.21 5.77
N MET A 88 -2.29 -9.03 5.47
CA MET A 88 -2.83 -8.06 4.52
C MET A 88 -1.80 -7.80 3.40
N PRO A 89 -1.50 -8.79 2.55
CA PRO A 89 -0.46 -8.65 1.52
C PRO A 89 -0.78 -7.57 0.48
N TRP A 90 -2.01 -7.05 0.44
CA TRP A 90 -2.41 -5.91 -0.38
C TRP A 90 -2.04 -4.55 0.24
N LEU A 91 -1.76 -4.48 1.54
CA LEU A 91 -1.42 -3.23 2.21
C LEU A 91 0.01 -2.80 1.83
N PRO A 92 0.24 -1.54 1.43
CA PRO A 92 1.59 -1.01 1.26
C PRO A 92 2.27 -0.91 2.62
N VAL A 93 3.39 -1.63 2.79
CA VAL A 93 4.17 -1.65 4.03
C VAL A 93 5.63 -1.39 3.68
N GLU A 94 6.26 -0.45 4.38
CA GLU A 94 7.70 -0.18 4.29
C GLU A 94 8.27 0.10 5.69
N ASP A 95 9.57 -0.13 5.87
CA ASP A 95 10.28 0.40 7.02
C ASP A 95 10.67 1.86 6.78
N LEU A 96 10.77 2.62 7.87
CA LEU A 96 11.07 4.04 7.80
C LEU A 96 12.40 4.33 7.09
N GLY A 97 13.44 3.53 7.31
CA GLY A 97 14.76 3.71 6.69
C GLY A 97 14.75 3.48 5.18
N SER A 98 13.91 2.57 4.71
CA SER A 98 13.77 2.23 3.31
C SER A 98 13.11 3.31 2.47
N LEU A 99 12.37 4.22 3.10
CA LEU A 99 11.81 5.39 2.43
C LEU A 99 12.87 6.47 2.13
N ASP A 100 14.11 6.31 2.62
CA ASP A 100 15.23 7.14 2.19
C ASP A 100 15.61 6.83 0.72
N ASP A 101 15.48 5.57 0.27
CA ASP A 101 15.64 5.18 -1.14
C ASP A 101 14.50 5.75 -1.98
N GLU A 102 14.86 6.54 -3.00
CA GLU A 102 13.90 7.26 -3.82
C GLU A 102 12.91 6.35 -4.52
N ALA A 103 13.38 5.24 -5.09
CA ALA A 103 12.50 4.36 -5.84
C ALA A 103 11.58 3.53 -4.94
N ARG A 104 12.02 3.14 -3.74
CA ARG A 104 11.12 2.53 -2.73
C ARG A 104 10.09 3.53 -2.25
N ARG A 105 10.48 4.78 -1.99
CA ARG A 105 9.57 5.87 -1.63
C ARG A 105 8.54 6.15 -2.71
N GLU A 106 8.95 6.25 -3.97
CA GLU A 106 8.05 6.44 -5.12
C GLU A 106 7.08 5.26 -5.25
N ASN A 107 7.58 4.03 -5.14
CA ASN A 107 6.75 2.84 -5.24
C ASN A 107 5.73 2.73 -4.09
N PHE A 108 6.15 3.02 -2.86
CA PHE A 108 5.27 3.07 -1.69
C PHE A 108 4.17 4.12 -1.88
N THR A 109 4.57 5.34 -2.23
CA THR A 109 3.65 6.45 -2.50
C THR A 109 2.64 6.07 -3.58
N THR A 110 3.10 5.53 -4.70
CA THR A 110 2.24 5.07 -5.79
C THR A 110 1.19 4.07 -5.32
N ARG A 111 1.60 3.06 -4.51
CA ARG A 111 0.67 2.06 -3.97
C ARG A 111 -0.31 2.67 -2.97
N VAL A 112 0.14 3.59 -2.11
CA VAL A 112 -0.71 4.30 -1.13
C VAL A 112 -1.82 5.09 -1.82
N PHE A 113 -1.49 5.86 -2.86
CA PHE A 113 -2.47 6.64 -3.62
C PHE A 113 -3.42 5.74 -4.43
N ALA A 114 -2.90 4.67 -5.05
CA ALA A 114 -3.72 3.69 -5.75
C ALA A 114 -4.74 3.01 -4.82
N LEU A 115 -4.30 2.64 -3.62
CA LEU A 115 -5.17 2.03 -2.61
C LEU A 115 -6.19 3.03 -2.08
N PHE A 116 -5.81 4.29 -1.86
CA PHE A 116 -6.72 5.36 -1.44
C PHE A 116 -7.86 5.58 -2.46
N GLU A 117 -7.53 5.68 -3.75
CA GLU A 117 -8.56 5.83 -4.78
C GLU A 117 -9.48 4.61 -4.87
N LEU A 118 -8.93 3.40 -4.71
CA LEU A 118 -9.73 2.18 -4.69
C LEU A 118 -10.65 2.14 -3.45
N ASN A 119 -10.12 2.47 -2.26
CA ASN A 119 -10.84 2.67 -0.99
C ASN A 119 -12.00 3.65 -1.14
N ALA A 120 -11.81 4.74 -1.88
CA ALA A 120 -12.89 5.70 -2.17
C ALA A 120 -14.05 5.10 -2.98
N LEU A 121 -13.81 4.08 -3.83
CA LEU A 121 -14.89 3.37 -4.53
C LEU A 121 -15.73 2.53 -3.57
N TRP A 122 -15.11 1.86 -2.59
CA TRP A 122 -15.85 1.16 -1.54
C TRP A 122 -16.72 2.11 -0.71
N GLN A 123 -16.18 3.26 -0.33
CA GLN A 123 -16.88 4.24 0.50
C GLN A 123 -18.07 4.90 -0.23
N LYS A 124 -17.99 5.09 -1.55
CA LYS A 124 -19.09 5.64 -2.37
C LYS A 124 -20.17 4.62 -2.73
N GLY A 125 -19.87 3.33 -2.56
CA GLY A 125 -20.70 2.22 -3.01
C GLY A 125 -20.15 1.64 -4.33
N LEU A 126 -19.57 0.45 -4.25
CA LEU A 126 -18.94 -0.20 -5.40
C LEU A 126 -19.90 -0.40 -6.56
N THR A 127 -19.47 0.00 -7.75
CA THR A 127 -20.10 -0.37 -9.01
C THR A 127 -19.09 -1.01 -9.97
N ARG A 128 -19.57 -1.90 -10.85
CA ARG A 128 -18.72 -2.52 -11.89
C ARG A 128 -18.14 -1.45 -12.82
N GLY A 129 -18.94 -0.44 -13.17
CA GLY A 129 -18.52 0.67 -14.03
C GLY A 129 -17.36 1.45 -13.44
N GLU A 130 -17.40 1.76 -12.14
CA GLU A 130 -16.31 2.50 -11.48
C GLU A 130 -15.03 1.68 -11.35
N LEU A 131 -15.13 0.37 -11.09
CA LEU A 131 -13.95 -0.50 -11.08
C LEU A 131 -13.29 -0.59 -12.47
N ILE A 132 -14.10 -0.72 -13.53
CA ILE A 132 -13.59 -0.70 -14.91
C ILE A 132 -12.97 0.66 -15.25
N ALA A 133 -13.62 1.76 -14.85
CA ALA A 133 -13.10 3.11 -15.06
C ALA A 133 -11.76 3.31 -14.32
N PHE A 134 -11.68 2.88 -13.06
CA PHE A 134 -10.45 2.90 -12.27
C PHE A 134 -9.33 2.09 -12.96
N TYR A 135 -9.58 0.83 -13.31
CA TYR A 135 -8.62 0.00 -14.05
C TYR A 135 -8.14 0.66 -15.34
N SER A 136 -9.05 1.26 -16.09
CA SER A 136 -8.74 1.93 -17.36
C SER A 136 -7.83 3.14 -17.16
N ARG A 137 -8.08 3.98 -16.14
CA ARG A 137 -7.22 5.12 -15.80
C ARG A 137 -5.82 4.67 -15.37
N TYR A 138 -5.72 3.56 -14.65
CA TYR A 138 -4.45 3.05 -14.12
C TYR A 138 -3.62 2.27 -15.14
N LYS A 139 -4.12 2.03 -16.37
CA LYS A 139 -3.44 1.25 -17.41
C LYS A 139 -1.97 1.60 -17.62
N LEU A 140 -1.64 2.89 -17.81
CA LEU A 140 -0.27 3.30 -18.10
C LEU A 140 0.65 3.08 -16.90
N LEU A 141 0.16 3.35 -15.69
CA LEU A 141 0.89 3.06 -14.46
C LEU A 141 1.16 1.56 -14.32
N LEU A 142 0.15 0.71 -14.52
CA LEU A 142 0.31 -0.74 -14.45
C LEU A 142 1.31 -1.27 -15.49
N LEU A 143 1.28 -0.73 -16.71
CA LEU A 143 2.24 -1.09 -17.75
C LEU A 143 3.68 -0.69 -17.40
N ALA A 144 3.88 0.46 -16.76
CA ALA A 144 5.20 0.91 -16.31
C ALA A 144 5.78 0.00 -15.22
N HIS A 145 4.93 -0.56 -14.36
CA HIS A 145 5.34 -1.48 -13.29
C HIS A 145 5.51 -2.93 -13.78
N SER A 146 4.63 -3.41 -14.66
CA SER A 146 4.75 -4.75 -15.25
C SER A 146 3.84 -4.94 -16.46
N GLN A 147 4.42 -4.96 -17.67
CA GLN A 147 3.68 -5.32 -18.87
C GLN A 147 3.12 -6.76 -18.82
N PRO A 148 3.88 -7.79 -18.39
CA PRO A 148 3.33 -9.13 -18.20
C PRO A 148 2.19 -9.17 -17.17
N GLY A 149 2.35 -8.49 -16.03
CA GLY A 149 1.34 -8.41 -14.98
C GLY A 149 0.04 -7.76 -15.47
N TYR A 150 0.14 -6.65 -16.22
CA TYR A 150 -1.02 -6.00 -16.80
C TYR A 150 -1.78 -6.89 -17.78
N ARG A 151 -1.05 -7.64 -18.63
CA ARG A 151 -1.66 -8.60 -19.57
C ARG A 151 -2.38 -9.74 -18.85
N ALA A 152 -1.81 -10.24 -17.75
CA ALA A 152 -2.44 -11.26 -16.92
C ALA A 152 -3.68 -10.74 -16.16
N LEU A 153 -3.69 -9.47 -15.77
CA LEU A 153 -4.81 -8.84 -15.07
C LEU A 153 -6.03 -8.59 -15.98
N GLY A 154 -5.82 -8.42 -17.29
CA GLY A 154 -6.90 -8.14 -18.26
C GLY A 154 -8.04 -9.17 -18.25
N PRO A 155 -7.76 -10.48 -18.42
CA PRO A 155 -8.77 -11.53 -18.34
C PRO A 155 -9.55 -11.54 -17.02
N PHE A 156 -8.87 -11.30 -15.89
CA PHE A 156 -9.52 -11.20 -14.59
C PHE A 156 -10.52 -10.03 -14.57
N VAL A 157 -10.13 -8.84 -15.03
CA VAL A 157 -11.03 -7.67 -15.09
C VAL A 157 -12.20 -7.90 -16.04
N ALA A 158 -11.96 -8.54 -17.19
CA ALA A 158 -13.02 -8.88 -18.14
C ALA A 158 -14.08 -9.83 -17.53
N SER A 159 -13.69 -10.64 -16.53
CA SER A 159 -14.60 -11.57 -15.84
C SER A 159 -15.59 -10.87 -14.90
N ILE A 160 -15.47 -9.57 -14.60
CA ILE A 160 -16.31 -8.86 -13.61
C ILE A 160 -17.83 -9.03 -13.81
N GLY A 161 -18.28 -9.25 -15.04
CA GLY A 161 -19.69 -9.49 -15.37
C GLY A 161 -20.21 -10.86 -14.90
N SER A 162 -19.35 -11.86 -14.72
CA SER A 162 -19.73 -13.21 -14.25
C SER A 162 -19.70 -13.36 -12.72
N TRP A 163 -19.12 -12.42 -11.99
CA TRP A 163 -19.07 -12.45 -10.53
C TRP A 163 -20.41 -12.06 -9.92
N ARG A 164 -20.96 -12.94 -9.07
CA ARG A 164 -22.21 -12.70 -8.33
C ARG A 164 -22.02 -11.65 -7.23
N ASP A 165 -20.92 -11.75 -6.49
CA ASP A 165 -20.55 -10.79 -5.45
C ASP A 165 -19.46 -9.84 -5.95
N LEU A 166 -19.81 -8.55 -6.03
CA LEU A 166 -18.90 -7.50 -6.46
C LEU A 166 -17.84 -7.17 -5.40
N ARG A 167 -18.13 -7.38 -4.10
CA ARG A 167 -17.17 -7.14 -3.03
C ARG A 167 -16.04 -8.15 -3.07
N ALA A 168 -16.36 -9.44 -3.18
CA ALA A 168 -15.37 -10.49 -3.39
C ALA A 168 -14.49 -10.22 -4.64
N PHE A 169 -15.10 -9.80 -5.75
CA PHE A 169 -14.32 -9.40 -6.94
C PHE A 169 -13.37 -8.24 -6.64
N ALA A 170 -13.84 -7.20 -5.94
CA ALA A 170 -13.03 -6.03 -5.61
C ALA A 170 -11.87 -6.36 -4.66
N GLU A 171 -12.06 -7.28 -3.72
CA GLU A 171 -11.01 -7.79 -2.84
C GLU A 171 -9.92 -8.50 -3.64
N GLU A 172 -10.30 -9.43 -4.51
CA GLU A 172 -9.37 -10.13 -5.41
C GLU A 172 -8.68 -9.15 -6.38
N TYR A 173 -9.41 -8.17 -6.91
CA TYR A 173 -8.83 -7.11 -7.74
C TYR A 173 -7.77 -6.32 -6.98
N ARG A 174 -8.02 -5.97 -5.71
CA ARG A 174 -7.06 -5.27 -4.84
C ARG A 174 -5.78 -6.09 -4.66
N HIS A 175 -5.90 -7.39 -4.43
CA HIS A 175 -4.75 -8.28 -4.31
C HIS A 175 -3.90 -8.26 -5.59
N HIS A 176 -4.51 -8.45 -6.76
CA HIS A 176 -3.78 -8.41 -8.03
C HIS A 176 -3.16 -7.03 -8.31
N LEU A 177 -3.91 -5.96 -8.07
CA LEU A 177 -3.45 -4.58 -8.26
C LEU A 177 -2.20 -4.30 -7.41
N MET A 178 -2.25 -4.64 -6.13
CA MET A 178 -1.17 -4.35 -5.19
C MET A 178 0.04 -5.25 -5.39
N ALA A 179 -0.18 -6.51 -5.80
CA ALA A 179 0.90 -7.40 -6.21
C ALA A 179 1.62 -6.87 -7.46
N LEU A 180 0.87 -6.38 -8.47
CA LEU A 180 1.45 -5.82 -9.68
C LEU A 180 2.22 -4.53 -9.38
N LEU A 181 1.62 -3.58 -8.65
CA LEU A 181 2.25 -2.30 -8.31
C LEU A 181 3.46 -2.44 -7.38
N ARG A 182 3.65 -3.58 -6.72
CA ARG A 182 4.86 -3.87 -5.93
C ARG A 182 6.12 -4.00 -6.79
N HIS A 183 5.99 -4.37 -8.06
CA HIS A 183 7.12 -4.28 -8.99
C HIS A 183 7.56 -2.82 -9.12
N ARG A 184 8.86 -2.55 -9.15
CA ARG A 184 9.36 -1.20 -9.42
C ARG A 184 9.00 -0.81 -10.86
N ALA A 185 8.60 0.43 -11.05
CA ALA A 185 8.43 0.96 -12.39
C ALA A 185 9.75 0.83 -13.14
N SER A 186 9.71 0.30 -14.36
CA SER A 186 10.89 0.25 -15.20
C SER A 186 11.23 1.69 -15.59
N ALA A 187 12.37 2.21 -15.12
CA ALA A 187 12.88 3.46 -15.65
C ALA A 187 13.09 3.28 -17.16
N VAL A 188 12.72 4.28 -17.97
CA VAL A 188 13.24 4.36 -19.34
C VAL A 188 14.75 4.47 -19.18
N THR A 189 15.48 3.40 -19.50
CA THR A 189 16.94 3.41 -19.52
C THR A 189 17.37 4.61 -20.34
N THR A 190 17.94 5.62 -19.67
CA THR A 190 18.64 6.70 -20.36
C THR A 190 19.70 6.03 -21.22
N LEU A 191 19.46 5.97 -22.53
CA LEU A 191 20.49 5.56 -23.47
C LEU A 191 21.62 6.57 -23.29
N THR A 192 22.66 6.15 -22.58
CA THR A 192 23.96 6.81 -22.60
C THR A 192 24.45 6.68 -24.04
N TYR A 193 24.26 7.76 -24.80
CA TYR A 193 24.89 7.97 -26.10
C TYR A 193 26.39 8.19 -25.92
#